data_AF-A0A6I9NL97-F1
#
_entry.id   AF-A0A6I9NL97-F1
#
_cell.length_a   1.000
_cell.length_b   1.000
_cell.length_c   1.000
_cell.angle_alpha   90.00
_cell.angle_beta   90.00
_cell.angle_gamma   90.00
#
_symmetry.space_group_name_H-M   'P 1'
#
loop_
_entity.id
_entity.type
_entity.pdbx_description
1 polymer ?
#
loop_
_entity_poly.entity_id
_entity_poly.type
_entity_poly.pdbx_seq_one_letter_code
_entity_poly.pdbx_strand_id
1 'polypeptide(L)'
;MYQSILRLFSHSLAIGSVSGHAQQCPDLCLIWVDAHADINTPMSSPSGNLHGQPVAFMLKELTDKMPDIPGFSWTKPFLSSSDLVYIGLRDVDPGEYHLLKNLGIQYFTMRDIDRLGIQRVMEVTLDHLLSRHVALFTSFLFCLCAKCLFFHLKSSHL
;
A
#
# COMPACT_ATOMS: atom_id res chain seq x y z
N MET A 1 2.56 -9.80 20.07
CA MET A 1 2.60 -9.16 18.74
C MET A 1 1.15 -9.06 18.27
N TYR A 2 0.54 -7.88 18.34
CA TYR A 2 -0.86 -7.68 17.96
C TYR A 2 -0.94 -7.38 16.46
N GLN A 3 -1.66 -8.20 15.70
CA GLN A 3 -2.04 -7.89 14.32
C GLN A 3 -3.26 -6.97 14.36
N SER A 4 -3.16 -5.75 13.81
CA SER A 4 -4.28 -4.82 13.67
C SER A 4 -4.88 -4.96 12.26
N ILE A 5 -6.11 -5.48 12.17
CA ILE A 5 -6.86 -5.51 10.91
C ILE A 5 -7.84 -4.34 10.92
N LEU A 6 -7.53 -3.28 10.17
CA LEU A 6 -8.38 -2.11 10.02
C LEU A 6 -9.08 -2.13 8.66
N ARG A 7 -10.42 -2.10 8.68
CA ARG A 7 -11.25 -1.94 7.48
C ARG A 7 -11.60 -0.47 7.33
N LEU A 8 -11.10 0.18 6.29
CA LEU A 8 -11.28 1.62 6.09
C LEU A 8 -12.30 1.87 4.97
N PHE A 9 -13.20 2.83 5.19
CA PHE A 9 -14.28 3.18 4.26
C PHE A 9 -13.83 4.18 3.18
N SER A 10 -12.70 4.87 3.38
CA SER A 10 -12.09 5.79 2.42
C SER A 10 -10.58 5.72 2.55
N HIS A 11 -9.85 5.85 1.42
CA HIS A 11 -8.39 5.75 1.41
C HIS A 11 -7.69 6.86 2.19
N SER A 12 -8.35 8.01 2.37
CA SER A 12 -7.83 9.10 3.20
C SER A 12 -7.71 8.72 4.68
N LEU A 13 -8.55 7.79 5.18
CA LEU A 13 -8.44 7.25 6.54
C LEU A 13 -7.22 6.32 6.72
N ALA A 14 -6.60 5.89 5.61
CA ALA A 14 -5.37 5.09 5.66
C ALA A 14 -4.22 5.92 6.20
N ILE A 15 -4.15 7.22 5.86
CA ILE A 15 -3.10 8.12 6.35
C ILE A 15 -3.05 8.10 7.88
N GLY A 16 -4.18 8.33 8.56
CA GLY A 16 -4.23 8.35 10.02
C GLY A 16 -3.97 6.98 10.65
N SER A 17 -4.56 5.92 10.09
CA SER A 17 -4.46 4.57 10.65
C SER A 17 -3.04 3.99 10.54
N VAL A 18 -2.43 4.10 9.36
CA VAL A 18 -1.08 3.61 9.11
C VAL A 18 -0.06 4.47 9.86
N SER A 19 -0.25 5.80 9.89
CA SER A 19 0.62 6.70 10.69
C SER A 19 0.61 6.35 12.17
N GLY A 20 -0.57 6.07 12.75
CA GLY A 20 -0.67 5.66 14.16
C GLY A 20 0.02 4.33 14.43
N HIS A 21 -0.08 3.37 13.50
CA HIS A 21 0.59 2.08 13.63
C HIS A 21 2.11 2.20 13.47
N ALA A 22 2.58 3.02 12.53
CA ALA A 22 4.00 3.26 12.28
C ALA A 22 4.73 3.87 13.49
N GLN A 23 4.03 4.63 14.34
CA GLN A 23 4.59 5.13 15.60
C GLN A 23 4.94 4.03 16.60
N GLN A 24 4.23 2.89 16.56
CA GLN A 24 4.49 1.73 17.42
C GLN A 24 5.37 0.68 16.75
N CYS A 25 5.42 0.68 15.41
CA CYS A 25 6.18 -0.26 14.59
C CYS A 25 6.92 0.51 13.49
N PRO A 26 8.15 1.00 13.74
CA PRO A 26 8.90 1.77 12.76
C PRO A 26 9.35 0.95 11.55
N ASP A 27 9.45 -0.38 11.70
CA ASP A 27 9.81 -1.35 10.65
C ASP A 27 8.56 -1.93 9.95
N LEU A 28 7.53 -1.10 9.74
CA LEU A 28 6.26 -1.51 9.14
C LEU A 28 6.38 -1.65 7.61
N CYS A 29 5.92 -2.78 7.08
CA CYS A 29 5.64 -2.94 5.66
C CYS A 29 4.14 -2.81 5.35
N LEU A 30 3.83 -2.32 4.14
CA LEU A 30 2.47 -2.09 3.67
C LEU A 30 2.17 -2.91 2.42
N ILE A 31 1.12 -3.73 2.49
CA ILE A 31 0.50 -4.33 1.29
C ILE A 31 -0.76 -3.53 0.98
N TRP A 32 -0.78 -2.89 -0.18
CA TRP A 32 -1.91 -2.10 -0.67
C TRP A 32 -2.70 -2.89 -1.70
N VAL A 33 -3.85 -3.41 -1.27
CA VAL A 33 -4.73 -4.17 -2.16
C VAL A 33 -5.80 -3.22 -2.69
N ASP A 34 -5.63 -2.76 -3.93
CA ASP A 34 -6.57 -1.85 -4.57
C ASP A 34 -6.52 -1.91 -6.11
N ALA A 35 -7.57 -1.38 -6.76
CA ALA A 35 -7.63 -1.15 -8.19
C ALA A 35 -6.76 0.03 -8.64
N HIS A 36 -6.63 1.04 -7.77
CA HIS A 36 -5.92 2.31 -7.97
C HIS A 36 -4.62 2.34 -7.18
N ALA A 37 -3.65 3.15 -7.62
CA ALA A 37 -2.36 3.25 -6.92
C ALA A 37 -2.42 4.25 -5.75
N ASP A 38 -3.31 5.24 -5.80
CA ASP A 38 -3.52 6.24 -4.75
C ASP A 38 -2.22 6.96 -4.31
N ILE A 39 -1.31 7.13 -5.27
CA ILE A 39 0.06 7.65 -5.08
C ILE A 39 0.27 8.98 -5.82
N ASN A 40 -0.80 9.59 -6.32
CA ASN A 40 -0.68 10.91 -6.93
C ASN A 40 -0.14 11.93 -5.92
N THR A 41 0.73 12.83 -6.38
CA THR A 41 1.04 14.06 -5.65
C THR A 41 0.04 15.15 -6.06
N PRO A 42 -0.08 16.25 -5.29
CA PRO A 42 -0.89 17.39 -5.69
C PRO A 42 -0.53 17.96 -7.08
N MET A 43 0.72 17.76 -7.52
CA MET A 43 1.20 18.19 -8.83
C MET A 43 0.91 17.20 -9.96
N SER A 44 0.79 15.90 -9.65
CA SER A 44 0.52 14.85 -10.66
C SER A 44 -0.97 14.52 -10.79
N SER A 45 -1.78 14.85 -9.78
CA SER A 45 -3.20 14.50 -9.75
C SER A 45 -3.99 15.28 -10.82
N PRO A 46 -4.70 14.60 -11.74
CA PRO A 46 -5.54 15.27 -12.73
C PRO A 46 -6.81 15.87 -12.11
N SER A 47 -7.28 15.34 -10.98
CA SER A 47 -8.52 15.76 -10.32
C SER A 47 -8.29 16.69 -9.12
N GLY A 48 -7.09 16.69 -8.53
CA GLY A 48 -6.81 17.40 -7.29
C GLY A 48 -7.46 16.77 -6.04
N ASN A 49 -8.17 15.64 -6.18
CA ASN A 49 -8.82 14.98 -5.06
C ASN A 49 -7.79 14.25 -4.17
N LEU A 50 -7.86 14.50 -2.86
CA LEU A 50 -6.97 13.87 -1.87
C LEU A 50 -7.16 12.36 -1.74
N HIS A 51 -8.27 11.81 -2.24
CA HIS A 51 -8.58 10.39 -2.15
C HIS A 51 -7.54 9.50 -2.86
N GLY A 52 -6.98 9.99 -3.97
CA GLY A 52 -5.95 9.29 -4.75
C GLY A 52 -4.51 9.71 -4.41
N GLN A 53 -4.31 10.40 -3.29
CA GLN A 53 -3.00 10.86 -2.83
C GLN A 53 -2.48 10.22 -1.51
N PRO A 54 -3.20 9.36 -0.77
CA PRO A 54 -2.81 9.01 0.59
C PRO A 54 -1.45 8.31 0.66
N VAL A 55 -1.06 7.50 -0.33
CA VAL A 55 0.25 6.83 -0.31
C VAL A 55 1.39 7.83 -0.51
N ALA A 56 1.17 8.90 -1.27
CA ALA A 56 2.18 9.95 -1.46
C ALA A 56 2.55 10.65 -0.15
N PHE A 57 1.60 10.82 0.78
CA PHE A 57 1.86 11.39 2.11
C PHE A 57 2.66 10.45 3.04
N MET A 58 2.65 9.15 2.77
CA MET A 58 3.30 8.15 3.62
C MET A 58 4.73 7.83 3.17
N LEU A 59 5.06 8.07 1.89
CA LEU A 59 6.35 7.72 1.29
C LEU A 59 7.43 8.79 1.53
N LYS A 60 8.59 8.36 2.04
CA LYS A 60 9.75 9.22 2.32
C LYS A 60 10.32 9.86 1.06
N GLU A 61 10.34 9.12 -0.04
CA GLU A 61 10.92 9.55 -1.33
C GLU A 61 10.10 10.61 -2.04
N LEU A 62 8.85 10.83 -1.60
CA LEU A 62 7.96 11.84 -2.15
C LEU A 62 7.88 13.11 -1.32
N THR A 63 8.56 13.17 -0.16
CA THR A 63 8.55 14.33 0.75
C THR A 63 8.84 15.66 0.02
N ASP A 64 9.89 15.70 -0.81
CA ASP A 64 10.30 16.92 -1.53
C ASP A 64 9.30 17.35 -2.63
N LYS A 65 8.41 16.45 -3.04
CA LYS A 65 7.39 16.68 -4.07
C LYS A 65 6.01 17.01 -3.49
N MET A 66 5.88 16.98 -2.16
CA MET A 66 4.64 17.29 -1.46
C MET A 66 4.68 18.74 -0.96
N PRO A 67 3.77 19.61 -1.42
CA PRO A 67 3.66 20.96 -0.87
C PRO A 67 3.18 20.93 0.58
N ASP A 68 3.45 22.00 1.33
CA ASP A 68 2.87 22.21 2.66
C ASP A 68 1.35 22.39 2.54
N ILE A 69 0.60 21.35 2.91
CA ILE A 69 -0.86 21.37 2.89
C ILE A 69 -1.39 21.75 4.29
N PRO A 70 -2.21 22.80 4.41
CA PRO A 70 -2.82 23.17 5.68
C PRO A 70 -3.59 22.00 6.31
N GLY A 71 -3.29 21.71 7.59
CA GLY A 71 -3.92 20.61 8.32
C GLY A 71 -3.24 19.24 8.18
N PHE A 72 -2.19 19.13 7.37
CA PHE A 72 -1.39 17.89 7.20
C PHE A 72 0.02 17.99 7.79
N SER A 73 0.36 19.09 8.49
CA SER A 73 1.69 19.26 9.11
C SER A 73 2.07 18.20 10.16
N TRP A 74 1.08 17.44 10.66
CA TRP A 74 1.30 16.34 11.59
C TRP A 74 1.72 15.03 10.90
N THR A 75 1.49 14.88 9.59
CA THR A 75 1.87 13.68 8.86
C THR A 75 3.37 13.71 8.59
N LYS A 76 4.10 12.70 9.08
CA LYS A 76 5.51 12.50 8.77
C LYS A 76 5.63 11.23 7.94
N PRO A 77 6.26 11.29 6.75
CA PRO A 77 6.43 10.10 5.93
C PRO A 77 7.31 9.09 6.66
N PHE A 78 6.85 7.84 6.73
CA PHE A 78 7.48 6.77 7.49
C PHE A 78 7.79 5.54 6.63
N LEU A 79 7.16 5.42 5.46
CA LEU A 79 7.27 4.26 4.58
C LEU A 79 8.35 4.50 3.51
N SER A 80 9.17 3.49 3.25
CA SER A 80 10.05 3.45 2.06
C SER A 80 9.30 2.82 0.89
N SER A 81 9.62 3.21 -0.33
CA SER A 81 9.13 2.57 -1.56
C SER A 81 9.40 1.06 -1.60
N SER A 82 10.50 0.60 -0.97
CA SER A 82 10.85 -0.82 -0.83
C SER A 82 9.94 -1.61 0.10
N ASP A 83 9.19 -0.93 0.96
CA ASP A 83 8.40 -1.56 2.03
C ASP A 83 6.91 -1.56 1.65
N LEU A 84 6.61 -1.24 0.39
CA LEU A 84 5.28 -1.11 -0.19
C LEU A 84 5.12 -2.09 -1.35
N VAL A 85 4.06 -2.90 -1.31
CA VAL A 85 3.66 -3.73 -2.46
C VAL A 85 2.20 -3.50 -2.80
N TYR A 86 1.92 -3.27 -4.07
CA TYR A 86 0.55 -3.18 -4.57
C TYR A 86 0.05 -4.50 -5.14
N ILE A 87 -1.22 -4.83 -4.90
CA ILE A 87 -1.88 -6.01 -5.47
C ILE A 87 -3.26 -5.61 -6.00
N GLY A 88 -3.54 -5.96 -7.25
CA GLY A 88 -4.85 -5.77 -7.87
C GLY A 88 -4.99 -4.53 -8.76
N LEU A 89 -3.87 -3.85 -9.06
CA LEU A 89 -3.89 -2.64 -9.88
C LEU A 89 -4.51 -2.93 -11.25
N ARG A 90 -5.44 -2.07 -11.67
CA ARG A 90 -6.05 -2.14 -13.00
C ARG A 90 -6.40 -0.78 -13.60
N ASP A 91 -6.53 0.25 -12.76
CA ASP A 91 -6.89 1.60 -13.17
C ASP A 91 -5.88 2.56 -12.54
N VAL A 92 -4.85 2.92 -13.30
CA VAL A 92 -3.70 3.67 -12.80
C VAL A 92 -3.49 4.86 -13.72
N ASP A 93 -3.43 6.06 -13.13
CA ASP A 93 -3.19 7.27 -13.90
C ASP A 93 -1.78 7.26 -14.51
N PRO A 94 -1.54 7.93 -15.66
CA PRO A 94 -0.21 8.03 -16.23
C PRO A 94 0.83 8.59 -15.23
N GLY A 95 0.45 9.58 -14.41
CA GLY A 95 1.33 10.15 -13.39
C GLY A 95 1.73 9.12 -12.33
N GLU A 96 0.78 8.35 -11.83
CA GLU A 96 1.01 7.28 -10.86
C GLU A 96 1.90 6.18 -11.43
N TYR A 97 1.66 5.77 -12.68
CA TYR A 97 2.49 4.77 -13.34
C TYR A 97 3.96 5.19 -13.41
N HIS A 98 4.22 6.47 -13.73
CA HIS A 98 5.58 7.01 -13.74
C HIS A 98 6.19 7.00 -12.33
N LEU A 99 5.41 7.33 -11.29
CA LEU A 99 5.90 7.26 -9.90
C LEU A 99 6.25 5.84 -9.48
N LEU A 100 5.37 4.86 -9.77
CA LEU A 100 5.61 3.44 -9.48
C LEU A 100 6.91 2.96 -10.13
N LYS A 101 7.14 3.31 -11.40
CA LYS A 101 8.36 2.94 -12.12
C LYS A 101 9.61 3.64 -11.61
N ASN A 102 9.54 4.96 -11.38
CA ASN A 102 10.70 5.75 -10.95
C ASN A 102 11.15 5.39 -9.54
N LEU A 103 10.21 5.08 -8.65
CA LEU A 103 10.49 4.67 -7.27
C LEU A 103 10.81 3.17 -7.16
N GLY A 104 10.65 2.40 -8.24
CA GLY A 104 10.89 0.96 -8.23
C GLY A 104 9.94 0.19 -7.32
N ILE A 105 8.72 0.70 -7.09
CA ILE A 105 7.74 0.06 -6.20
C ILE A 105 7.25 -1.23 -6.84
N GLN A 106 7.21 -2.31 -6.06
CA GLN A 106 6.69 -3.59 -6.54
C GLN A 106 5.16 -3.56 -6.60
N TYR A 107 4.60 -4.03 -7.70
CA TYR A 107 3.16 -4.11 -7.89
C TYR A 107 2.76 -5.31 -8.72
N PHE A 108 1.55 -5.81 -8.47
CA PHE A 108 0.89 -6.87 -9.22
C PHE A 108 -0.44 -6.37 -9.75
N THR A 109 -0.59 -6.38 -11.07
CA THR A 109 -1.85 -6.02 -11.73
C THR A 109 -2.85 -7.18 -11.71
N MET A 110 -4.11 -6.93 -12.04
CA MET A 110 -5.08 -8.01 -12.24
C MET A 110 -4.62 -9.03 -13.29
N ARG A 111 -3.88 -8.60 -14.33
CA ARG A 111 -3.31 -9.51 -15.33
C ARG A 111 -2.23 -10.41 -14.76
N ASP A 112 -1.43 -9.91 -13.82
CA ASP A 112 -0.41 -10.70 -13.14
C ASP A 112 -1.05 -11.74 -12.22
N ILE A 113 -2.15 -11.37 -11.54
CA ILE A 113 -2.94 -12.29 -10.72
C ILE A 113 -3.56 -13.38 -11.59
N ASP A 114 -4.15 -13.05 -12.73
CA ASP A 114 -4.73 -14.03 -13.66
C ASP A 114 -3.69 -15.00 -14.22
N ARG A 115 -2.45 -14.51 -14.46
CA ARG A 115 -1.36 -15.30 -15.02
C ARG A 115 -0.64 -16.19 -13.99
N LEU A 116 -0.36 -15.65 -12.81
CA LEU A 116 0.45 -16.29 -11.77
C LEU A 116 -0.39 -17.03 -10.73
N GLY A 117 -1.66 -16.66 -10.59
CA GLY A 117 -2.52 -17.06 -9.49
C GLY A 117 -2.25 -16.25 -8.22
N ILE A 118 -3.31 -15.98 -7.45
CA ILE A 118 -3.22 -15.18 -6.21
C ILE A 118 -2.26 -15.79 -5.19
N GLN A 119 -2.17 -17.11 -5.11
CA GLN A 119 -1.25 -17.80 -4.20
C GLN A 119 0.21 -17.40 -4.47
N ARG A 120 0.64 -17.48 -5.74
CA ARG A 120 2.02 -17.17 -6.10
C ARG A 120 2.34 -15.70 -5.91
N VAL A 121 1.38 -14.82 -6.21
CA VAL A 121 1.52 -13.37 -5.97
C VAL A 121 1.76 -13.08 -4.48
N MET A 122 0.99 -13.73 -3.59
CA MET A 122 1.17 -13.58 -2.16
C MET A 122 2.52 -14.13 -1.66
N GLU A 123 2.96 -15.28 -2.16
CA GLU A 123 4.28 -15.85 -1.83
C GLU A 123 5.39 -14.86 -2.17
N VAL A 124 5.42 -14.35 -3.41
CA VAL A 124 6.45 -13.39 -3.86
C VAL A 124 6.38 -12.09 -3.05
N THR A 125 5.17 -11.63 -2.72
CA THR A 125 4.98 -10.41 -1.91
C THR A 125 5.54 -10.58 -0.50
N LEU A 126 5.24 -11.72 0.14
CA LEU A 126 5.73 -12.02 1.49
C LEU A 126 7.24 -12.22 1.48
N ASP A 127 7.80 -12.91 0.50
CA ASP A 127 9.25 -13.09 0.36
C ASP A 127 9.97 -11.74 0.21
N HIS A 128 9.41 -10.82 -0.58
CA HIS A 128 9.95 -9.47 -0.74
C HIS A 128 9.99 -8.70 0.59
N LEU A 129 8.87 -8.66 1.32
CA LEU A 129 8.72 -7.87 2.54
C LEU A 129 9.40 -8.51 3.76
N LEU A 130 9.27 -9.83 3.94
CA LEU A 130 9.84 -10.56 5.09
C LEU A 130 11.35 -10.69 5.02
N SER A 131 11.95 -10.60 3.82
CA SER A 131 13.41 -10.51 3.69
C SER A 131 14.00 -9.26 4.34
N ARG A 132 13.16 -8.27 4.69
CA ARG A 132 13.58 -6.95 5.17
C ARG A 132 13.02 -6.59 6.55
N HIS A 133 11.81 -7.03 6.93
CA HIS A 133 11.13 -6.55 8.15
C HIS A 133 10.27 -7.61 8.88
N VAL A 134 9.92 -7.30 10.15
CA VAL A 134 9.27 -8.21 11.12
C VAL A 134 7.77 -7.93 11.30
N ALA A 135 7.23 -6.79 10.83
CA ALA A 135 5.82 -6.40 11.02
C ALA A 135 5.11 -6.07 9.70
N LEU A 136 3.99 -6.75 9.43
CA LEU A 136 3.18 -6.60 8.21
C LEU A 136 1.84 -5.91 8.51
N PHE A 137 1.53 -4.86 7.75
CA PHE A 137 0.23 -4.19 7.78
C PHE A 137 -0.48 -4.33 6.42
N THR A 138 -1.74 -4.72 6.46
CA THR A 138 -2.58 -4.91 5.27
C THR A 138 -3.74 -3.93 5.32
N SER A 139 -3.76 -2.96 4.42
CA SER A 139 -4.90 -2.05 4.25
C SER A 139 -5.85 -2.63 3.22
N PHE A 140 -7.08 -2.96 3.64
CA PHE A 140 -8.13 -3.46 2.75
C PHE A 140 -9.14 -2.35 2.44
N LEU A 141 -9.20 -1.92 1.18
CA LEU A 141 -10.43 -1.38 0.60
C LEU A 141 -11.21 -2.56 -0.03
N PHE A 142 -12.51 -2.61 0.18
CA PHE A 142 -13.33 -3.77 -0.21
C PHE A 142 -13.37 -3.96 -1.75
N CYS A 143 -12.80 -5.06 -2.26
CA CYS A 143 -13.49 -5.98 -3.19
C CYS A 143 -12.77 -7.34 -3.37
N LEU A 144 -12.68 -8.16 -2.31
CA LEU A 144 -12.93 -9.63 -2.29
C LEU A 144 -12.52 -10.23 -0.93
N CYS A 145 -13.17 -11.35 -0.60
CA CYS A 145 -13.34 -11.91 0.73
C CYS A 145 -12.04 -12.39 1.42
N ALA A 146 -11.67 -11.77 2.55
CA ALA A 146 -10.57 -12.20 3.42
C ALA A 146 -10.75 -13.59 4.08
N LYS A 147 -11.91 -14.26 3.91
CA LYS A 147 -12.08 -15.67 4.33
C LYS A 147 -11.30 -16.65 3.44
N CYS A 148 -10.94 -16.30 2.21
CA CYS A 148 -10.13 -17.18 1.36
C CYS A 148 -8.62 -17.08 1.63
N LEU A 149 -8.12 -15.89 1.98
CA LEU A 149 -6.66 -15.65 2.06
C LEU A 149 -6.02 -16.26 3.32
N PHE A 150 -6.73 -16.25 4.45
CA PHE A 150 -6.20 -16.78 5.71
C PHE A 150 -6.42 -18.29 5.90
N PHE A 151 -7.41 -18.87 5.22
CA PHE A 151 -7.72 -20.31 5.36
C PHE A 151 -6.77 -21.20 4.58
N HIS A 152 -6.14 -20.70 3.50
CA HIS A 152 -5.20 -21.49 2.70
C HIS A 152 -3.78 -21.53 3.26
N LEU A 153 -3.31 -20.48 3.94
CA LEU A 153 -1.94 -20.43 4.47
C LEU A 153 -1.75 -21.23 5.78
N LYS A 154 -2.83 -21.69 6.43
CA LYS A 154 -2.77 -22.58 7.61
C LYS A 154 -2.99 -24.06 7.29
N SER A 155 -3.32 -24.41 6.04
CA SER A 155 -3.62 -25.81 5.68
C SER A 155 -2.45 -26.55 5.02
N SER A 156 -1.30 -25.92 4.82
CA SER A 156 -0.07 -26.54 4.28
C SER A 156 0.98 -26.85 5.36
N HIS A 157 0.70 -26.50 6.61
CA HIS A 157 1.49 -26.86 7.78
C HIS A 157 0.58 -27.34 8.91
N LEU A 158 -0.07 -28.48 8.68
CA LEU A 158 -0.51 -29.48 9.68
C LEU A 158 -0.83 -30.79 8.95
#